data_AF-A0ABC9H1R7-F1
#
_entry.id   AF-A0ABC9H1R7-F1
#
_cell.length_a   1.000
_cell.length_b   1.000
_cell.length_c   1.000
_cell.angle_alpha   90.00
_cell.angle_beta   90.00
_cell.angle_gamma   90.00
#
_symmetry.space_group_name_H-M   'P 1'
#
loop_
_entity.id
_entity.type
_entity.pdbx_description
1 polymer ?
#
loop_
_entity_poly.entity_id
_entity_poly.type
_entity_poly.pdbx_seq_one_letter_code
_entity_poly.pdbx_strand_id
1 'polypeptide(L)'
;MFTGRSPTDDIFRGSLDLHKFSEEALSERIWEIIDTKMWLHTDVSDKTTRSTIENCLVAIIALGVSCSKKQPRERMSIQDAVTEMHAIRDSCLMFGRPLQ
;
A
#
# COMPACT_ATOMS: atom_id res chain seq x y z
N MET A 1 -1.36 -10.03 2.39
CA MET A 1 -0.94 -8.65 2.71
C MET A 1 -0.36 -8.04 1.45
N PHE A 2 -0.49 -6.73 1.23
CA PHE A 2 -0.34 -6.07 -0.08
C PHE A 2 0.89 -6.44 -0.91
N THR A 3 2.04 -6.67 -0.27
CA THR A 3 3.30 -6.96 -0.97
C THR A 3 3.54 -8.44 -1.26
N GLY A 4 2.75 -9.33 -0.65
CA GLY A 4 2.98 -10.78 -0.74
C GLY A 4 4.26 -11.24 -0.03
N ARG A 5 4.91 -10.35 0.73
CA ARG A 5 6.16 -10.62 1.46
C ARG A 5 5.92 -10.73 2.97
N SER A 6 6.73 -11.52 3.64
CA SER A 6 6.80 -11.60 5.11
C SER A 6 8.00 -10.84 5.64
N PRO A 7 7.94 -10.16 6.81
CA PRO A 7 9.12 -9.56 7.45
C PRO A 7 10.29 -10.54 7.67
N THR A 8 10.02 -11.84 7.65
CA THR A 8 11.00 -12.93 7.83
C THR A 8 11.53 -13.50 6.51
N ASP A 9 11.11 -12.99 5.35
CA ASP A 9 11.61 -13.45 4.06
C ASP A 9 13.11 -13.16 3.92
N ASP A 10 13.84 -14.06 3.25
CA ASP A 10 15.29 -14.01 3.13
C ASP A 10 15.86 -12.75 2.47
N ILE A 11 15.05 -12.02 1.72
CA ILE A 11 15.43 -10.75 1.08
C ILE A 11 15.64 -9.62 2.10
N PHE A 12 15.04 -9.73 3.29
CA PHE A 12 15.11 -8.72 4.34
C PHE A 12 16.26 -9.02 5.29
N ARG A 13 17.46 -8.61 4.89
CA ARG A 13 18.71 -8.79 5.65
C ARG A 13 19.49 -7.48 5.75
N GLY A 14 20.26 -7.35 6.83
CA GLY A 14 21.11 -6.18 7.07
C GLY A 14 20.28 -4.92 7.31
N SER A 15 20.40 -3.93 6.43
CA SER A 15 19.72 -2.63 6.56
C SER A 15 18.37 -2.55 5.82
N LEU A 16 18.01 -3.57 5.04
CA LEU A 16 16.74 -3.66 4.33
C LEU A 16 15.75 -4.49 5.16
N ASP A 17 14.67 -3.84 5.59
CA ASP A 17 13.52 -4.47 6.24
C ASP A 17 12.26 -4.18 5.42
N LEU A 18 11.14 -4.83 5.79
CA LEU A 18 9.87 -4.66 5.06
C LEU A 18 9.38 -3.20 5.07
N HIS A 19 9.67 -2.43 6.14
CA HIS A 19 9.30 -1.02 6.22
C HIS A 19 10.05 -0.21 5.17
N LYS A 20 11.38 -0.32 5.13
CA LYS A 20 12.21 0.40 4.15
C LYS A 20 11.91 -0.03 2.72
N PHE A 21 11.72 -1.34 2.49
CA PHE A 21 11.32 -1.88 1.19
C PHE A 21 9.99 -1.25 0.69
N SER A 22 9.03 -1.09 1.60
CA SER A 22 7.73 -0.49 1.25
C SER A 22 7.83 1.03 1.06
N GLU A 23 8.62 1.71 1.90
CA GLU A 23 8.87 3.16 1.83
C GLU A 23 9.55 3.56 0.51
N GLU A 24 10.59 2.83 0.09
CA GLU A 24 11.34 3.10 -1.14
C GLU A 24 10.53 2.83 -2.43
N ALA A 25 9.39 2.15 -2.33
CA ALA A 25 8.51 1.86 -3.45
C ALA A 25 7.46 2.94 -3.70
N LEU A 26 7.14 3.75 -2.68
CA LEU A 26 6.13 4.81 -2.78
C LEU A 26 6.47 5.87 -3.83
N SER A 27 7.75 6.04 -4.17
CA SER A 27 8.22 7.09 -5.06
C SER A 27 7.95 6.84 -6.55
N GLU A 28 7.58 5.62 -6.98
CA GLU A 28 7.18 5.28 -8.38
C GLU A 28 7.09 3.76 -8.63
N ARG A 29 7.55 2.91 -7.70
CA ARG A 29 7.74 1.46 -7.90
C ARG A 29 6.68 0.61 -7.21
N ILE A 30 5.50 1.17 -6.95
CA ILE A 30 4.44 0.49 -6.19
C ILE A 30 4.06 -0.83 -6.85
N TRP A 31 3.97 -0.88 -8.17
CA TRP A 31 3.63 -2.09 -8.93
C TRP A 31 4.66 -3.22 -8.80
N GLU A 32 5.92 -2.91 -8.50
CA GLU A 32 6.99 -3.89 -8.39
C GLU A 32 6.94 -4.66 -7.06
N ILE A 33 6.34 -4.06 -6.04
CA ILE A 33 6.34 -4.62 -4.68
C ILE A 33 5.03 -5.31 -4.32
N ILE A 34 3.96 -5.10 -5.08
CA ILE A 34 2.62 -5.61 -4.77
C ILE A 34 2.49 -7.07 -5.20
N ASP A 35 1.79 -7.85 -4.37
CA ASP A 35 1.49 -9.23 -4.66
C ASP A 35 0.71 -9.30 -5.97
N THR A 36 1.33 -9.91 -6.98
CA THR A 36 0.71 -10.16 -8.28
C THR A 36 -0.67 -10.80 -8.15
N LYS A 37 -0.90 -11.63 -7.12
CA LYS A 37 -2.20 -12.27 -6.85
C LYS A 37 -3.33 -11.30 -6.53
N MET A 38 -3.02 -10.07 -6.10
CA MET A 38 -4.04 -9.05 -5.87
C MET A 38 -4.66 -8.50 -7.16
N TRP A 39 -4.03 -8.73 -8.31
CA TRP A 39 -4.38 -8.08 -9.58
C TRP A 39 -4.58 -9.05 -10.73
N LEU A 40 -4.45 -10.36 -10.48
CA LEU A 40 -4.67 -11.43 -11.46
C LEU A 40 -6.07 -11.42 -12.08
N HIS A 41 -7.06 -10.79 -11.43
CA HIS A 41 -8.45 -10.75 -11.86
C HIS A 41 -8.95 -9.38 -12.31
N THR A 42 -8.09 -8.36 -12.25
CA THR A 42 -8.45 -7.01 -12.68
C THR A 42 -8.04 -6.86 -14.15
N ASP A 43 -8.97 -6.51 -15.02
CA ASP A 43 -8.63 -6.13 -16.39
C ASP A 43 -7.94 -4.76 -16.35
N VAL A 44 -6.63 -4.75 -16.11
CA VAL A 44 -5.81 -3.55 -15.94
C VAL A 44 -5.56 -2.82 -17.28
N SER A 45 -6.29 -3.18 -18.35
CA SER A 45 -6.22 -2.54 -19.65
C SER A 45 -6.77 -1.11 -19.63
N ASP A 46 -7.76 -0.82 -18.77
CA ASP A 46 -8.24 0.54 -18.54
C ASP A 46 -7.23 1.35 -17.70
N LYS A 47 -6.65 2.38 -18.32
CA LYS A 47 -5.71 3.31 -17.69
C LYS A 47 -6.31 4.00 -16.47
N THR A 48 -7.62 4.27 -16.49
CA THR A 48 -8.32 4.95 -15.39
C THR A 48 -8.37 4.03 -14.17
N THR A 49 -8.88 2.81 -14.35
CA THR A 49 -8.89 1.76 -13.34
C THR A 49 -7.49 1.49 -12.79
N ARG A 50 -6.48 1.41 -13.66
CA ARG A 50 -5.08 1.22 -13.22
C ARG A 50 -4.59 2.36 -12.31
N SER A 51 -4.85 3.61 -12.69
CA SER A 51 -4.41 4.78 -11.91
C SER A 51 -5.14 4.90 -10.57
N THR A 52 -6.45 4.66 -10.53
CA THR A 52 -7.22 4.51 -9.28
C THR A 52 -6.62 3.45 -8.37
N ILE A 53 -6.39 2.31 -8.98
CA ILE A 53 -5.61 1.18 -8.51
C ILE A 53 -4.38 1.58 -7.68
N GLU A 54 -3.49 2.23 -8.43
CA GLU A 54 -2.19 2.73 -7.99
C GLU A 54 -2.31 3.72 -6.83
N ASN A 55 -3.22 4.69 -6.94
CA ASN A 55 -3.44 5.69 -5.88
C ASN A 55 -3.86 5.02 -4.56
N CYS A 56 -4.72 4.01 -4.63
CA CYS A 56 -5.13 3.22 -3.46
C CYS A 56 -3.96 2.45 -2.83
N LEU A 57 -3.11 1.83 -3.66
CA LEU A 57 -1.92 1.13 -3.18
C LEU A 57 -0.93 2.08 -2.52
N VAL A 58 -0.65 3.23 -3.15
CA VAL A 58 0.25 4.24 -2.60
C VAL A 58 -0.27 4.71 -1.24
N ALA A 59 -1.57 5.03 -1.14
CA ALA A 59 -2.16 5.49 0.12
C ALA A 59 -2.09 4.44 1.23
N ILE A 60 -2.46 3.19 0.94
CA ILE A 60 -2.48 2.12 1.96
C ILE A 60 -1.07 1.72 2.40
N ILE A 61 -0.09 1.73 1.49
CA ILE A 61 1.31 1.46 1.82
C ILE A 61 1.90 2.61 2.63
N ALA A 62 1.60 3.86 2.29
CA ALA A 62 2.03 5.02 3.07
C ALA A 62 1.47 5.02 4.51
N LEU A 63 0.22 4.59 4.68
CA LEU A 63 -0.37 4.34 5.99
C LEU A 63 0.42 3.25 6.75
N GLY A 64 0.71 2.13 6.10
CA GLY A 64 1.50 1.04 6.66
C GLY A 64 2.91 1.46 7.09
N VAL A 65 3.60 2.27 6.27
CA VAL A 65 4.92 2.85 6.58
C VAL A 65 4.82 3.75 7.81
N SER A 66 3.82 4.64 7.87
CA SER A 66 3.60 5.53 9.01
C SER A 66 3.36 4.77 10.32
N CYS A 67 2.68 3.62 10.26
CA CYS A 67 2.43 2.77 11.44
C CYS A 67 3.65 1.93 11.87
N SER A 68 4.62 1.71 10.98
CA SER A 68 5.72 0.76 11.19
C SER A 68 7.09 1.40 11.43
N LYS A 69 7.15 2.72 11.66
CA LYS A 69 8.40 3.42 12.00
C LYS A 69 9.11 2.77 13.19
N LYS A 70 10.45 2.77 13.15
CA LYS A 70 11.28 2.08 14.16
C LYS A 70 11.02 2.60 15.58
N GLN A 71 11.03 3.91 15.77
CA GLN A 71 10.77 4.51 17.08
C GLN A 71 9.26 4.53 17.37
N PRO A 72 8.81 3.99 18.52
CA PRO A 72 7.39 3.97 18.87
C PRO A 72 6.73 5.35 18.84
N ARG A 73 7.44 6.40 19.27
CA ARG A 73 6.95 7.79 19.30
C ARG A 73 6.72 8.41 17.92
N GLU A 74 7.31 7.84 16.87
CA GLU A 74 7.14 8.32 15.49
C GLU A 74 6.01 7.59 14.77
N ARG A 75 5.55 6.46 15.32
CA ARG A 75 4.47 5.68 14.73
C ARG A 75 3.17 6.46 14.83
N MET A 76 2.39 6.42 13.75
CA MET A 76 1.00 6.89 13.77
C MET A 76 0.22 6.20 14.89
N SER A 77 -0.63 6.94 15.59
CA SER A 77 -1.49 6.37 16.63
C SER A 77 -2.52 5.42 15.99
N ILE A 78 -3.00 4.44 16.75
CA ILE A 78 -4.02 3.51 16.22
C ILE A 78 -5.32 4.24 15.86
N GLN A 79 -5.66 5.30 16.60
CA GLN A 79 -6.84 6.11 16.34
C GLN A 79 -6.74 6.84 15.00
N ASP A 80 -5.59 7.47 14.73
CA ASP A 80 -5.33 8.13 13.47
C ASP A 80 -5.27 7.10 12.34
N ALA A 81 -4.63 5.96 12.57
CA ALA A 81 -4.51 4.90 11.57
C ALA A 81 -5.87 4.34 11.13
N VAL A 82 -6.81 4.15 12.06
CA VAL A 82 -8.18 3.72 11.76
C VAL A 82 -8.94 4.81 10.98
N THR A 83 -8.75 6.07 11.37
CA THR A 83 -9.39 7.22 10.70
C THR A 83 -8.92 7.33 9.25
N GLU A 84 -7.61 7.30 9.03
CA GLU A 84 -7.00 7.33 7.70
C GLU A 84 -7.38 6.09 6.87
N MET A 85 -7.42 4.90 7.49
CA MET A 85 -7.85 3.68 6.81
C MET A 85 -9.28 3.80 6.28
N HIS A 86 -10.20 4.37 7.05
CA HIS A 86 -11.57 4.61 6.60
C HIS A 86 -11.60 5.62 5.44
N ALA A 87 -10.85 6.71 5.54
CA ALA A 87 -10.76 7.70 4.47
C ALA A 87 -10.20 7.11 3.16
N ILE A 88 -9.13 6.30 3.25
CA ILE A 88 -8.53 5.60 2.11
C ILE A 88 -9.54 4.63 1.49
N ARG A 89 -10.21 3.81 2.31
CA ARG A 89 -11.26 2.88 1.82
C ARG A 89 -12.33 3.63 1.06
N ASP A 90 -12.86 4.71 1.63
CA ASP A 90 -13.96 5.45 1.03
C ASP A 90 -13.53 6.11 -0.28
N SER A 91 -12.31 6.68 -0.33
CA SER A 91 -11.72 7.19 -1.58
C SER A 91 -11.60 6.11 -2.65
N CYS A 92 -11.07 4.94 -2.30
CA CYS A 92 -10.91 3.80 -3.21
C CYS A 92 -12.24 3.25 -3.74
N LEU A 93 -13.29 3.24 -2.92
CA LEU A 93 -14.62 2.80 -3.33
C LEU A 93 -15.34 3.82 -4.20
N MET A 94 -15.08 5.13 -4.01
CA MET A 94 -15.65 6.17 -4.86
C MET A 94 -15.15 6.09 -6.30
N PHE A 95 -13.90 5.68 -6.50
CA PHE A 95 -13.35 5.45 -7.83
C PHE A 95 -13.85 4.16 -8.50
N GLY A 96 -14.54 3.27 -7.77
CA GLY A 96 -15.06 1.99 -8.27
C GLY A 96 -16.52 2.02 -8.73
N ARG A 97 -17.20 3.18 -8.70
CA ARG A 97 -18.56 3.29 -9.26
C ARG A 97 -18.46 3.56 -10.77
N PRO A 98 -19.07 2.73 -11.63
CA PRO A 98 -19.37 3.15 -12.99
C PRO A 98 -20.22 4.43 -12.90
N LEU A 99 -19.84 5.45 -13.66
CA LEU A 99 -20.74 6.57 -13.94
C LEU A 99 -22.02 5.97 -14.53
N GLN A 100 -23.12 6.08 -13.78
CA GLN A 100 -24.45 5.68 -14.24
C GLN A 100 -24.99 6.71 -15.23
#